data_AF-A0A2H0PMS7-F1
#
_entry.id   AF-A0A2H0PMS7-F1
#
_cell.length_a   1.000
_cell.length_b   1.000
_cell.length_c   1.000
_cell.angle_alpha   90.00
_cell.angle_beta   90.00
_cell.angle_gamma   90.00
#
_symmetry.space_group_name_H-M   'P 1'
#
loop_
_entity.id
_entity.type
_entity.pdbx_description
1 polymer ?
#
loop_
_entity_poly.entity_id
_entity_poly.type
_entity_poly.pdbx_seq_one_letter_code
_entity_poly.pdbx_strand_id
1 'polypeptide(L)'
;MGSEFRKFTVLSFLIITALCAYVLYLILTQFADVFRFGGSNVFNTGYSWTVVGGSATAVLGLIVFIFLSSNKRAVDFSDDVFSEIKKTTWPNFKETSASTLVVSIMVLIAALMFLLIDAVWGNIFRLII
;
A
#
# COMPACT_ATOMS: atom_id res chain seq x y z
N MET A 1 22.29 18.35 -12.94
CA MET A 1 21.81 18.02 -11.57
C MET A 1 20.92 16.76 -11.50
N GLY A 2 20.75 15.96 -12.58
CA GLY A 2 19.85 14.78 -12.59
C GLY A 2 20.52 13.40 -12.46
N SER A 3 21.82 13.30 -12.14
CA SER A 3 22.52 12.00 -12.09
C SER A 3 22.33 11.24 -10.78
N GLU A 4 22.15 11.94 -9.66
CA GLU A 4 21.96 11.35 -8.33
C GLU A 4 20.54 10.77 -8.19
N PHE A 5 19.50 11.56 -8.54
CA PHE A 5 18.10 11.17 -8.37
C PHE A 5 17.64 10.06 -9.32
N ARG A 6 18.26 9.95 -10.49
CA ARG A 6 17.96 8.89 -11.47
C ARG A 6 18.03 7.48 -10.89
N LYS A 7 18.93 7.20 -9.95
CA LYS A 7 19.01 5.89 -9.28
C LYS A 7 17.77 5.62 -8.42
N PHE A 8 17.31 6.62 -7.68
CA PHE A 8 16.11 6.53 -6.86
C PHE A 8 14.83 6.43 -7.71
N THR A 9 14.78 7.13 -8.83
CA THR A 9 13.67 7.07 -9.80
C THR A 9 13.57 5.69 -10.45
N VAL A 10 14.68 5.11 -10.92
CA VAL A 10 14.69 3.75 -11.48
C VAL A 10 14.33 2.70 -10.43
N LEU A 11 14.82 2.85 -9.20
CA LEU A 11 14.51 1.94 -8.10
C LEU A 11 13.03 2.00 -7.70
N SER A 12 12.44 3.21 -7.66
CA SER A 12 11.00 3.40 -7.43
C SER A 12 10.15 2.71 -8.49
N PHE A 13 10.49 2.91 -9.78
CA PHE A 13 9.78 2.26 -10.89
C PHE A 13 9.91 0.73 -10.85
N LEU A 14 11.06 0.20 -10.45
CA LEU A 14 11.26 -1.24 -10.29
C LEU A 14 10.32 -1.78 -9.19
N ILE A 15 10.33 -1.16 -8.00
CA ILE A 15 9.51 -1.59 -6.87
C ILE A 15 8.02 -1.52 -7.22
N ILE A 16 7.56 -0.41 -7.80
CA ILE A 16 6.14 -0.23 -8.17
C ILE A 16 5.73 -1.30 -9.20
N THR A 17 6.56 -1.56 -10.20
CA THR A 17 6.23 -2.53 -11.22
C THR A 17 6.25 -3.96 -10.69
N ALA A 18 7.19 -4.29 -9.80
CA ALA A 18 7.24 -5.58 -9.13
C ALA A 18 6.01 -5.80 -8.22
N LEU A 19 5.63 -4.79 -7.44
CA LEU A 19 4.43 -4.85 -6.60
C LEU A 19 3.16 -4.98 -7.45
N CYS A 20 3.04 -4.21 -8.53
CA CYS A 20 1.89 -4.28 -9.43
C CYS A 20 1.80 -5.67 -10.09
N ALA A 21 2.91 -6.22 -10.58
CA ALA A 21 2.97 -7.56 -11.15
C ALA A 21 2.58 -8.63 -10.11
N TYR A 22 3.01 -8.48 -8.85
CA TYR A 22 2.66 -9.37 -7.76
C TYR A 22 1.17 -9.29 -7.38
N VAL A 23 0.62 -8.09 -7.25
CA VAL A 23 -0.81 -7.90 -6.98
C VAL A 23 -1.66 -8.46 -8.13
N LEU A 24 -1.24 -8.23 -9.37
CA LEU A 24 -1.92 -8.75 -10.56
C LEU A 24 -1.85 -10.29 -10.59
N TYR A 25 -0.72 -10.88 -10.20
CA TYR A 25 -0.59 -12.34 -10.04
C TYR A 25 -1.56 -12.89 -8.99
N LEU A 26 -1.66 -12.24 -7.83
CA LEU A 26 -2.63 -12.63 -6.79
C LEU A 26 -4.06 -12.55 -7.33
N ILE A 27 -4.43 -11.48 -8.01
CA ILE A 27 -5.78 -11.33 -8.58
C ILE A 27 -6.06 -12.41 -9.63
N LEU A 28 -5.11 -12.67 -10.54
CA LEU A 28 -5.28 -13.68 -11.58
C LEU A 28 -5.42 -15.10 -11.03
N THR A 29 -4.65 -15.46 -10.00
CA THR A 29 -4.73 -16.77 -9.36
C THR A 29 -6.05 -16.93 -8.60
N GLN A 30 -6.48 -15.91 -7.83
CA GLN A 30 -7.79 -15.93 -7.17
C GLN A 30 -8.94 -16.02 -8.19
N PHE A 31 -8.85 -15.30 -9.30
CA PHE A 31 -9.83 -15.38 -10.37
C PHE A 31 -9.86 -16.79 -10.97
N ALA A 32 -8.71 -17.37 -11.33
CA ALA A 32 -8.63 -18.74 -11.86
C ALA A 32 -9.25 -19.80 -10.93
N ASP A 33 -9.11 -19.61 -9.62
CA ASP A 33 -9.71 -20.49 -8.60
C ASP A 33 -11.25 -20.31 -8.51
N VAL A 34 -11.74 -19.07 -8.59
CA VAL A 34 -13.20 -18.77 -8.62
C VAL A 34 -13.90 -19.45 -9.79
N PHE A 35 -13.26 -19.45 -10.97
CA PHE A 35 -13.80 -20.14 -12.15
C PHE A 35 -13.53 -21.66 -12.16
N ARG A 36 -13.00 -22.22 -11.06
CA ARG A 36 -12.65 -23.64 -10.91
C ARG A 36 -11.64 -24.13 -11.96
N PHE A 37 -10.87 -23.22 -12.56
CA PHE A 37 -9.80 -23.53 -13.50
C PHE A 37 -8.48 -23.86 -12.79
N GLY A 38 -8.33 -23.48 -11.52
CA GLY A 38 -7.09 -23.63 -10.73
C GLY A 38 -6.50 -25.05 -10.63
N GLY A 39 -7.33 -26.10 -10.76
CA GLY A 39 -6.89 -27.50 -10.76
C GLY A 39 -6.74 -28.15 -12.14
N SER A 40 -7.05 -27.43 -13.22
CA SER A 40 -6.97 -27.95 -14.59
C SER A 40 -5.61 -27.66 -15.22
N ASN A 41 -5.13 -28.54 -16.09
CA ASN A 41 -3.95 -28.25 -16.90
C ASN A 41 -4.29 -27.21 -17.95
N VAL A 42 -3.42 -26.21 -18.11
CA VAL A 42 -3.52 -25.23 -19.20
C VAL A 42 -3.40 -25.99 -20.52
N PHE A 43 -4.47 -25.96 -21.33
CA PHE A 43 -4.50 -26.48 -22.70
C PHE A 43 -3.78 -27.83 -22.89
N ASN A 44 -4.04 -28.82 -22.02
CA ASN A 44 -3.44 -30.17 -22.11
C ASN A 44 -1.89 -30.18 -22.19
N THR A 45 -1.22 -29.13 -21.67
CA THR A 45 0.23 -28.95 -21.75
C THR A 45 0.94 -29.41 -20.46
N GLY A 46 0.20 -29.92 -19.46
CA GLY A 46 0.75 -30.41 -18.18
C GLY A 46 1.17 -29.31 -17.19
N TYR A 47 1.03 -28.03 -17.54
CA TYR A 47 1.31 -26.90 -16.66
C TYR A 47 0.04 -26.39 -15.98
N SER A 48 0.10 -26.14 -14.66
CA SER A 48 -1.00 -25.57 -13.89
C SER A 48 -1.17 -24.07 -14.18
N TRP A 49 -2.40 -23.57 -14.07
CA TRP A 49 -2.74 -22.15 -14.28
C TRP A 49 -1.97 -21.18 -13.37
N THR A 50 -1.52 -21.66 -12.21
CA THR A 50 -0.67 -20.89 -11.28
C THR A 50 0.69 -20.54 -11.88
N VAL A 51 1.34 -21.49 -12.57
CA VAL A 51 2.68 -21.28 -13.16
C VAL A 51 2.60 -20.39 -14.41
N VAL A 52 1.58 -20.61 -15.25
CA VAL A 52 1.35 -19.79 -16.45
C VAL A 52 0.93 -18.37 -16.09
N GLY A 53 0.10 -18.21 -15.06
CA GLY A 53 -0.25 -16.90 -14.52
C GLY A 53 0.98 -16.15 -14.04
N GLY A 54 1.85 -16.80 -13.26
CA GLY A 54 3.07 -16.19 -12.71
C GLY A 54 4.07 -15.75 -13.77
N SER A 55 4.28 -16.55 -14.82
CA SER A 55 5.18 -16.18 -15.91
C SER A 55 4.60 -15.05 -16.77
N ALA A 56 3.31 -15.08 -17.07
CA ALA A 56 2.64 -14.03 -17.83
C ALA A 56 2.69 -12.67 -17.10
N THR A 57 2.42 -12.64 -15.79
CA THR A 57 2.47 -11.39 -15.02
C THR A 57 3.89 -10.86 -14.86
N ALA A 58 4.89 -11.73 -14.70
CA ALA A 58 6.30 -11.32 -14.64
C ALA A 58 6.75 -10.66 -15.95
N VAL A 59 6.39 -11.23 -17.10
CA VAL A 59 6.70 -10.66 -18.42
C VAL A 59 5.99 -9.33 -18.62
N LEU A 60 4.70 -9.24 -18.29
CA LEU A 60 3.96 -7.98 -18.35
C LEU A 60 4.56 -6.91 -17.45
N GLY A 61 4.99 -7.28 -16.23
CA GLY A 61 5.73 -6.40 -15.34
C GLY A 61 7.01 -5.86 -15.99
N LEU A 62 7.84 -6.73 -16.57
CA LEU A 62 9.06 -6.29 -17.24
C LEU A 62 8.78 -5.33 -18.42
N ILE A 63 7.74 -5.60 -19.21
CA ILE A 63 7.33 -4.73 -20.32
C ILE A 63 6.92 -3.34 -19.78
N VAL A 64 6.10 -3.30 -18.74
CA VAL A 64 5.65 -2.05 -18.11
C VAL A 64 6.84 -1.27 -17.54
N PHE A 65 7.80 -1.95 -16.92
CA PHE A 65 9.00 -1.32 -16.39
C PHE A 65 9.85 -0.66 -17.48
N ILE A 66 10.07 -1.36 -18.60
CA ILE A 66 10.82 -0.82 -19.74
C ILE A 66 10.08 0.38 -20.35
N PHE A 67 8.76 0.28 -20.49
CA PHE A 67 7.94 1.38 -21.03
C PHE A 67 7.99 2.62 -20.13
N LEU A 68 7.87 2.45 -18.81
CA LEU A 68 7.89 3.55 -17.85
C LEU A 68 9.26 4.22 -17.75
N SER A 69 10.34 3.41 -17.77
CA SER A 69 11.72 3.92 -17.75
C SER A 69 12.15 4.59 -19.06
N SER A 70 11.46 4.32 -20.17
CA SER A 70 11.70 4.97 -21.46
C SER A 70 10.95 6.31 -21.62
N ASN A 71 9.92 6.54 -20.80
CA ASN A 71 9.11 7.75 -20.88
C ASN A 71 9.76 8.92 -20.14
N LYS A 72 10.38 9.85 -20.89
CA LYS A 72 11.08 11.02 -20.35
C LYS A 72 10.21 11.85 -19.40
N ARG A 73 8.94 12.07 -19.73
CA ARG A 73 8.01 12.86 -18.89
C ARG A 73 7.79 12.25 -17.51
N ALA A 74 7.73 10.93 -17.41
CA ALA A 74 7.51 10.24 -16.15
C ALA A 74 8.78 10.27 -15.27
N VAL A 75 9.95 10.13 -15.89
CA VAL A 75 11.25 10.23 -15.23
C VAL A 75 11.47 11.64 -14.69
N ASP A 76 11.27 12.67 -15.51
CA ASP A 76 11.47 14.08 -15.12
C ASP A 76 10.53 14.47 -13.95
N PHE A 77 9.25 14.07 -14.02
CA PHE A 77 8.30 14.32 -12.92
C PHE A 77 8.71 13.64 -11.61
N SER A 78 9.25 12.42 -11.70
CA SER A 78 9.68 11.67 -10.52
C SER A 78 10.93 12.32 -9.90
N ASP A 79 11.88 12.77 -10.71
CA ASP A 79 13.06 13.51 -10.26
C ASP A 79 12.66 14.83 -9.55
N ASP A 80 11.65 15.54 -10.07
CA ASP A 80 11.09 16.74 -9.42
C ASP A 80 10.47 16.41 -8.05
N VAL A 81 9.69 15.34 -7.94
CA VAL A 81 9.09 14.88 -6.68
C VAL A 81 10.16 14.56 -5.64
N PHE A 82 11.24 13.85 -6.03
CA PHE A 82 12.35 13.60 -5.10
C PHE A 82 13.06 14.87 -4.65
N SER A 83 13.17 15.86 -5.54
CA SER A 83 13.74 17.17 -5.20
C SER A 83 12.89 17.94 -4.18
N GLU A 84 11.56 17.78 -4.24
CA GLU A 84 10.62 18.43 -3.33
C GLU A 84 10.52 17.71 -1.98
N ILE A 85 10.54 16.36 -1.99
CA ILE A 85 10.56 15.56 -0.76
C ILE A 85 11.78 15.92 0.10
N LYS A 86 12.94 16.22 -0.52
CA LYS A 86 14.14 16.64 0.22
C LYS A 86 13.95 17.95 0.98
N LYS A 87 13.06 18.83 0.52
CA LYS A 87 12.74 20.09 1.21
C LYS A 87 11.82 19.88 2.40
N THR A 88 11.15 18.74 2.49
CA THR A 88 10.25 18.43 3.59
C THR A 88 11.07 18.03 4.81
N THR A 89 11.02 18.84 5.85
CA THR A 89 11.62 18.53 7.14
C THR A 89 10.77 17.47 7.84
N TRP A 90 11.25 16.23 7.90
CA TRP A 90 10.58 15.18 8.66
C TRP A 90 10.67 15.49 10.15
N PRO A 91 9.56 15.41 10.90
CA PRO A 91 9.55 15.69 12.33
C PRO A 91 10.46 14.70 13.06
N ASN A 92 11.17 15.20 14.06
CA ASN A 92 12.04 14.35 14.86
C ASN A 92 11.18 13.42 15.75
N PHE A 93 11.67 12.21 16.07
CA PHE A 93 10.96 11.25 16.92
C PHE A 93 10.46 11.85 18.25
N LYS A 94 11.18 12.84 18.79
CA LYS A 94 10.79 13.57 20.01
C LYS A 94 9.52 14.41 19.80
N GLU A 95 9.42 15.11 18.67
CA GLU A 95 8.26 15.97 18.35
C GLU A 95 7.03 15.13 18.04
N THR A 96 7.20 14.02 17.32
CA THR A 96 6.12 13.06 17.05
C THR A 96 5.61 12.42 18.35
N SER A 97 6.52 12.04 19.26
CA SER A 97 6.13 11.44 20.55
C SER A 97 5.40 12.44 21.45
N ALA A 98 5.85 13.71 21.47
CA ALA A 98 5.17 14.77 22.22
C ALA A 98 3.75 14.99 21.68
N SER A 99 3.58 15.03 20.36
CA SER A 99 2.27 15.23 19.73
C SER A 99 1.31 14.07 20.04
N THR A 100 1.78 12.82 19.93
CA THR A 100 0.97 11.64 20.27
C THR A 100 0.61 11.59 21.75
N LEU A 101 1.51 12.01 22.65
CA LEU A 101 1.24 12.06 24.08
C LEU A 101 0.12 13.06 24.41
N VAL A 102 0.13 14.24 23.79
CA VAL A 102 -0.95 15.22 23.95
C VAL A 102 -2.28 14.65 23.48
N VAL A 103 -2.32 14.03 22.29
CA VAL A 103 -3.54 13.40 21.76
C VAL A 103 -4.02 12.28 22.68
N SER A 104 -3.11 11.45 23.19
CA SER A 104 -3.43 10.36 24.13
C SER A 104 -4.09 10.88 25.41
N ILE A 105 -3.58 11.97 25.99
CA ILE A 105 -4.17 12.61 27.18
C ILE A 105 -5.57 13.15 26.87
N MET A 106 -5.75 13.81 25.72
CA MET A 106 -7.06 14.34 25.31
C MET A 106 -8.09 13.22 25.11
N VAL A 107 -7.69 12.11 24.50
CA VAL A 107 -8.54 10.92 24.33
C VAL A 107 -8.89 10.29 25.69
N LEU A 108 -7.95 10.26 26.64
CA LEU A 108 -8.19 9.74 28.00
C LEU A 108 -9.22 10.60 28.75
N ILE A 109 -9.12 11.92 28.67
CA ILE A 109 -10.11 12.85 29.27
C ILE A 109 -11.48 12.65 28.62
N ALA A 110 -11.56 12.55 27.29
CA ALA A 110 -12.81 12.29 26.58
C ALA A 110 -13.43 10.94 26.98
N ALA A 111 -12.61 9.89 27.13
CA ALA A 111 -13.06 8.57 27.56
C ALA A 111 -13.62 8.59 28.99
N LEU A 112 -12.97 9.32 29.91
CA LEU A 112 -13.48 9.49 31.27
C LEU A 112 -14.83 10.23 31.29
N MET A 113 -14.97 11.28 30.48
CA MET A 113 -16.24 12.00 30.34
C MET A 113 -17.36 11.07 29.83
N PHE A 114 -17.09 10.27 28.80
CA PHE A 114 -18.07 9.31 28.29
C PHE A 114 -18.43 8.25 29.33
N LEU A 115 -17.46 7.72 30.08
CA LEU A 115 -17.71 6.75 31.14
C LEU A 115 -18.67 7.32 32.20
N LEU A 116 -18.48 8.57 32.62
CA LEU A 116 -19.36 9.22 33.59
C LEU A 116 -20.79 9.37 33.04
N ILE A 117 -20.93 9.80 31.79
CA ILE A 117 -22.22 9.95 31.14
C ILE A 117 -22.90 8.57 31.06
N ASP A 118 -22.21 7.55 30.56
CA ASP A 118 -22.74 6.19 30.43
C ASP A 118 -23.17 5.60 31.79
N ALA A 119 -22.42 5.86 32.85
CA ALA A 119 -22.78 5.44 34.21
C ALA A 119 -24.05 6.14 34.72
N VAL A 120 -24.21 7.44 34.45
CA VAL A 120 -25.42 8.19 34.82
C VAL A 120 -26.63 7.66 34.06
N TRP A 121 -26.52 7.52 32.74
CA TRP A 121 -27.61 7.00 31.91
C TRP A 121 -27.97 5.55 32.27
N GLY A 122 -26.98 4.69 32.53
CA GLY A 122 -27.21 3.32 32.97
C GLY A 122 -27.99 3.24 34.29
N ASN A 123 -27.67 4.11 35.26
CA ASN A 123 -28.42 4.20 36.51
C ASN A 123 -29.85 4.72 36.30
N ILE A 124 -30.06 5.69 35.40
CA ILE A 124 -31.38 6.22 35.07
C ILE A 124 -32.25 5.13 34.42
N PHE A 125 -31.72 4.39 33.43
CA PHE A 125 -32.46 3.33 32.78
C PHE A 125 -32.84 2.20 33.75
N ARG A 126 -31.95 1.85 34.68
CA ARG A 126 -32.23 0.86 35.74
C ARG A 126 -33.30 1.29 36.74
N LEU A 127 -33.59 2.59 36.83
CA LEU A 127 -34.61 3.13 37.74
C LEU A 127 -35.99 3.21 37.07
N ILE A 128 -36.03 3.28 35.73
CA ILE A 128 -37.26 3.36 34.93
C ILE A 128 -37.81 1.98 34.57
N ILE A 129 -36.94 1.01 34.28
CA ILE A 129 -37.28 -0.37 33.92
C ILE A 129 -37.02 -1.32 35.08
#